data_AF-A0A356WTR7-F1
#
_entry.id   AF-A0A356WTR7-F1
#
_cell.length_a   1.000
_cell.length_b   1.000
_cell.length_c   1.000
_cell.angle_alpha   90.00
_cell.angle_beta   90.00
_cell.angle_gamma   90.00
#
_symmetry.space_group_name_H-M   'P 1'
#
loop_
_entity.id
_entity.type
_entity.pdbx_description
1 polymer ?
#
loop_
_entity_poly.entity_id
_entity_poly.type
_entity_poly.pdbx_seq_one_letter_code
_entity_poly.pdbx_strand_id
1 'polypeptide(L)' 'MSQLKYLIEKEFKQISRNAIIPKMIVLYPVLVLLIFPWAINFEVKNIQIHVVDNARSVYSQRLINKIDASAYFILTG' A
#
# COMPACT_ATOMS: atom_id res chain seq x y z
N MET A 1 20.74 39.28 -1.51
CA MET A 1 20.03 37.98 -1.55
C MET A 1 20.26 37.26 -0.24
N SER A 2 19.26 36.56 0.31
CA SER A 2 19.43 35.77 1.55
C SER A 2 20.37 34.59 1.30
N GLN A 3 21.20 34.24 2.29
CA GLN A 3 22.19 33.14 2.21
C GLN A 3 21.56 31.82 1.75
N LEU A 4 20.33 31.55 2.20
CA LEU A 4 19.57 30.36 1.82
C LEU A 4 19.29 30.28 0.31
N LYS A 5 18.93 31.40 -0.33
CA LYS A 5 18.64 31.44 -1.77
C LYS A 5 19.88 31.08 -2.60
N TYR A 6 21.05 31.57 -2.17
CA TYR A 6 22.31 31.28 -2.84
C TYR A 6 22.70 29.80 -2.76
N LEU A 7 22.52 29.19 -1.59
CA LEU A 7 22.77 27.76 -1.40
C LEU A 7 21.86 26.90 -2.28
N ILE A 8 20.57 27.22 -2.34
CA ILE A 8 19.61 26.50 -3.19
C ILE A 8 20.01 26.63 -4.67
N GLU A 9 20.34 27.84 -5.13
CA GLU A 9 20.75 28.07 -6.53
C GLU A 9 22.01 27.27 -6.88
N LYS A 10 22.97 27.17 -5.96
CA LYS A 10 24.18 26.36 -6.14
C LYS A 10 23.84 24.88 -6.36
N GLU A 11 22.98 24.31 -5.52
CA GLU A 11 22.60 22.90 -5.61
C GLU A 11 21.82 22.62 -6.91
N PHE A 12 20.91 23.51 -7.32
CA PHE A 12 20.20 23.37 -8.61
C PHE A 12 21.14 23.39 -9.82
N LYS A 13 22.15 24.27 -9.82
CA LYS A 13 23.19 24.27 -10.88
C LYS A 13 24.01 22.99 -10.86
N GLN A 14 24.32 22.46 -9.67
CA GLN A 14 25.03 21.19 -9.52
C GLN A 14 24.23 20.00 -10.05
N ILE A 15 22.93 19.95 -9.76
CA ILE A 15 21.98 18.96 -10.29
C ILE A 15 21.93 19.05 -11.82
N SER A 16 21.80 20.26 -12.37
CA SER A 16 21.72 20.45 -13.83
C SER A 16 23.01 20.08 -14.57
N ARG A 17 24.19 20.28 -13.95
CA ARG A 17 25.49 20.01 -14.59
C ARG A 17 25.86 18.54 -14.60
N ASN A 18 25.41 17.78 -13.60
CA ASN A 18 25.68 16.34 -13.54
C ASN A 18 24.55 15.57 -14.20
N ALA A 19 24.75 15.04 -15.41
CA ALA A 19 23.74 14.32 -16.17
C ALA A 19 23.17 13.06 -15.47
N ILE A 20 23.82 12.54 -14.42
CA ILE A 20 23.35 11.38 -13.65
C ILE A 20 22.25 11.80 -12.66
N ILE A 21 22.36 12.96 -12.01
CA ILE A 21 21.44 13.35 -10.93
C ILE A 21 20.00 13.54 -11.44
N PRO A 22 19.74 14.30 -12.53
CA PRO A 22 18.39 14.42 -13.09
C PRO A 22 17.83 13.07 -13.55
N LYS A 23 18.67 12.21 -14.12
CA LYS A 23 18.27 10.86 -14.54
C LYS A 23 17.84 10.02 -13.34
N MET A 24 18.59 10.05 -12.24
CA MET A 24 18.22 9.34 -11.02
C MET A 24 16.93 9.88 -10.39
N ILE A 25 16.74 11.21 -10.36
CA ILE A 25 15.52 11.85 -9.83
C ILE A 25 14.27 11.33 -10.55
N VAL A 26 14.35 11.03 -11.86
CA VAL A 26 13.23 10.52 -12.64
C VAL A 26 13.19 8.98 -12.64
N LEU A 27 14.32 8.33 -12.86
CA LEU A 27 14.41 6.88 -13.04
C LEU A 27 14.13 6.13 -11.73
N TYR A 28 14.60 6.64 -10.59
CA TYR A 28 14.40 5.98 -9.30
C TYR A 28 12.91 5.86 -8.94
N PRO A 29 12.10 6.95 -8.98
CA PRO A 29 10.65 6.83 -8.79
C PRO A 29 9.98 5.91 -9.81
N VAL A 30 10.39 5.94 -11.08
CA VAL A 30 9.83 5.05 -12.12
C VAL A 30 10.11 3.58 -11.79
N LEU A 31 11.34 3.25 -11.39
CA LEU A 31 11.69 1.89 -10.96
C LEU A 31 10.87 1.46 -9.74
N VAL A 32 10.72 2.33 -8.74
CA VAL A 32 9.88 2.06 -7.56
C VAL A 32 8.44 1.78 -7.98
N LEU A 33 7.85 2.60 -8.85
CA LEU A 33 6.49 2.41 -9.35
C LEU A 33 6.31 1.12 -10.16
N LEU A 34 7.34 0.68 -10.88
CA LEU A 34 7.31 -0.58 -11.63
C LEU A 34 7.45 -1.81 -10.71
N ILE A 35 8.22 -1.71 -9.63
CA ILE A 35 8.50 -2.83 -8.72
C ILE A 35 7.40 -2.98 -7.66
N PHE A 36 6.88 -1.87 -7.12
CA PHE A 36 5.89 -1.88 -6.03
C PHE A 36 4.68 -2.80 -6.26
N PRO A 37 4.06 -2.82 -7.46
CA PRO A 37 2.91 -3.68 -7.74
C PRO A 37 3.21 -5.18 -7.59
N TRP A 38 4.47 -5.59 -7.78
CA TRP A 38 4.89 -6.99 -7.62
C TRP A 38 5.23 -7.32 -6.17
N ALA A 39 5.67 -6.31 -5.40
CA ALA A 39 6.04 -6.47 -4.00
C ALA A 39 4.84 -6.42 -3.05
N ILE A 40 3.73 -5.81 -3.46
CA ILE A 40 2.52 -5.66 -2.64
C ILE A 40 1.44 -6.61 -3.14
N ASN A 41 0.98 -7.50 -2.26
CA ASN A 41 -0.28 -8.21 -2.45
C ASN A 41 -1.42 -7.37 -1.85
N PHE A 42 -2.29 -6.83 -2.70
CA PHE A 42 -3.50 -6.09 -2.27
C PHE A 42 -4.66 -7.00 -1.87
N GLU A 43 -4.48 -8.32 -1.91
CA GLU A 43 -5.50 -9.27 -1.49
C GLU A 43 -5.55 -9.36 0.04
N VAL A 44 -6.66 -8.89 0.62
CA VAL A 44 -6.94 -9.09 2.05
C VAL A 44 -7.52 -10.49 2.21
N LYS A 45 -6.70 -11.49 2.52
CA LYS A 45 -7.13 -12.86 2.82
C LYS A 45 -6.75 -13.22 4.25
N ASN A 46 -7.38 -14.26 4.80
CA ASN A 46 -7.09 -14.79 6.14
C ASN A 46 -7.50 -13.86 7.30
N ILE A 47 -8.60 -13.13 7.16
CA ILE A 47 -9.14 -12.33 8.27
C ILE A 47 -9.77 -13.29 9.29
N GLN A 48 -9.12 -13.46 10.44
CA GLN A 48 -9.67 -14.28 11.54
C GLN A 48 -10.82 -13.54 12.22
N ILE A 49 -11.98 -14.17 12.28
CA ILE A 49 -13.19 -13.59 12.88
C ILE A 49 -13.87 -14.60 13.79
N HIS A 50 -14.39 -14.11 14.92
CA HIS A 50 -15.21 -14.88 15.85
C HIS A 50 -16.65 -14.40 15.79
N VAL A 51 -17.61 -15.30 15.61
CA VAL A 51 -19.03 -14.95 15.50
C VAL A 51 -19.80 -15.58 16.65
N VAL A 52 -20.44 -14.72 17.45
CA VAL A 52 -21.31 -15.14 18.57
C VAL A 52 -22.76 -15.00 18.15
N ASP A 53 -23.45 -16.11 17.92
CA ASP A 53 -24.89 -16.11 17.61
C ASP A 53 -25.75 -16.36 18.87
N ASN A 54 -26.26 -15.26 19.43
CA ASN A 54 -27.19 -15.30 20.56
C ASN A 54 -28.64 -15.58 20.13
N ALA A 55 -29.01 -15.26 18.88
CA ALA A 55 -30.38 -15.35 18.39
C ALA A 55 -30.73 -16.75 17.85
N ARG A 56 -29.72 -17.54 17.42
CA ARG A 56 -29.85 -18.91 16.88
C ARG A 56 -30.95 -19.04 15.82
N SER A 57 -31.10 -17.99 15.02
CA SER A 57 -32.16 -17.87 14.02
C SER A 57 -31.72 -18.45 12.67
N VAL A 58 -32.69 -18.81 11.83
CA VAL A 58 -32.39 -19.27 10.46
C VAL A 58 -31.67 -18.18 9.65
N TYR A 59 -31.97 -16.90 9.91
CA TYR A 59 -31.34 -15.78 9.24
C TYR A 59 -29.88 -15.59 9.69
N SER A 60 -29.59 -15.68 10.99
CA SER A 60 -28.23 -15.59 11.51
C SER A 60 -27.37 -16.75 11.00
N GLN A 61 -27.89 -17.98 10.95
CA GLN A 61 -27.17 -19.11 10.36
C GLN A 61 -26.87 -18.90 8.87
N ARG A 62 -27.82 -18.35 8.10
CA ARG A 62 -27.61 -18.02 6.69
C ARG A 62 -26.51 -16.97 6.50
N LEU A 63 -26.43 -15.98 7.39
CA LEU A 63 -25.39 -14.96 7.36
C LEU A 63 -24.02 -15.56 7.68
N ILE A 64 -23.93 -16.41 8.71
CA ILE A 64 -22.70 -17.12 9.07
C ILE A 64 -22.22 -17.98 7.91
N ASN A 65 -23.10 -18.76 7.28
CA ASN A 65 -22.74 -19.60 6.14
C ASN A 65 -22.25 -18.78 4.92
N LYS A 66 -22.78 -17.56 4.73
CA LYS A 66 -22.31 -16.66 3.67
C LYS A 66 -20.92 -16.10 3.96
N ILE A 67 -20.62 -15.86 5.23
CA ILE A 67 -19.31 -15.40 5.69
C ILE A 67 -18.28 -16.54 5.59
N ASP A 68 -18.65 -17.77 5.97
CA ASP A 68 -17.81 -18.97 5.89
C ASP A 68 -17.45 -19.33 4.43
N ALA A 69 -18.39 -19.18 3.51
CA ALA A 69 -18.17 -19.41 2.08
C ALA A 69 -17.30 -18.33 1.41
N SER A 70 -16.91 -17.26 2.12
CA SER A 70 -16.11 -16.16 1.60
C SER A 70 -14.61 -16.45 1.73
N ALA A 71 -13.83 -16.25 0.66
CA ALA A 71 -12.37 -16.44 0.67
C ALA A 71 -11.60 -15.41 1.52
N TYR A 72 -12.29 -14.44 2.12
CA TYR A 72 -11.72 -13.34 2.88
C TYR A 72 -11.63 -13.65 4.38
N PHE A 73 -12.57 -14.44 4.90
CA PHE A 73 -12.76 -14.65 6.34
C PHE A 73 -12.46 -16.08 6.74
N ILE A 74 -11.84 -16.24 7.91
CA ILE A 74 -11.63 -17.53 8.56
C ILE A 74 -12.40 -17.48 9.88
N LEU A 75 -13.45 -18.29 9.99
CA LEU A 75 -14.19 -18.44 11.23
C LEU A 75 -13.33 -19.17 12.27
N THR A 76 -12.97 -18.45 13.32
CA THR A 76 -12.28 -18.97 14.51
C THR A 76 -13.32 -19.16 15.61
N GLY A 77 -13.30 -20.32 16.26
CA GLY A 77 -14.29 -20.76 17.24
C GLY A 77 -14.15 -20.16 18.64
#